data_AF-A0A2H0QNV6-F1
#
_entry.id   AF-A0A2H0QNV6-F1
#
_cell.length_a   1.000
_cell.length_b   1.000
_cell.length_c   1.000
_cell.angle_alpha   90.00
_cell.angle_beta   90.00
_cell.angle_gamma   90.00
#
_symmetry.space_group_name_H-M   'P 1'
#
loop_
_entity.id
_entity.type
_entity.pdbx_description
1 polymer ?
#
loop_
_entity_poly.entity_id
_entity_poly.type
_entity_poly.pdbx_seq_one_letter_code
_entity_poly.pdbx_strand_id
1 'polypeptide(L)'
;MGNQILVWSLINLKKRYLFSFIISLTLGSFLFWFFANPGEATSSEAFQKWSNERQLNLTKQKLMEVEIFSPQFKFESLEVVYVGPGKPYFSWWGHLLLRFVGSGTQPEKDFAVGFVADFNDFPLNKYKGLMGGYTVMAKLDTLENYYRDYVVNQNREFVRYPLASTQLQRDLLKENLKAWIKDPTKPGSYSFAKNNCVGLMGNLLEESQFRIKGHDSFFPNDFIKNLSSMGVLYQSGKSIGLVGALR
;
A
#
# COMPACT_ATOMS: atom_id res chain seq x y z
N MET A 1 -51.82 -5.99 -38.63
CA MET A 1 -50.51 -5.57 -38.10
C MET A 1 -50.66 -5.37 -36.59
N GLY A 2 -50.10 -6.24 -35.74
CA GLY A 2 -50.33 -6.12 -34.29
C GLY A 2 -49.84 -7.25 -33.38
N ASN A 3 -49.31 -8.36 -33.90
CA ASN A 3 -48.91 -9.50 -33.06
C ASN A 3 -47.43 -9.93 -33.17
N GLN A 4 -46.59 -9.18 -33.90
CA GLN A 4 -45.15 -9.50 -34.04
C GLN A 4 -44.25 -8.71 -33.07
N ILE A 5 -44.75 -7.64 -32.44
CA ILE A 5 -43.95 -6.76 -31.57
C ILE A 5 -43.87 -7.28 -30.13
N LEU A 6 -44.89 -8.00 -29.65
CA LEU A 6 -44.94 -8.51 -28.26
C LEU A 6 -44.02 -9.72 -28.02
N VAL A 7 -43.76 -10.54 -29.05
CA VAL A 7 -42.92 -11.74 -28.91
C VAL A 7 -41.43 -11.38 -28.84
N TRP A 8 -40.99 -10.33 -29.55
CA TRP A 8 -39.61 -9.84 -29.49
C TRP A 8 -39.24 -9.16 -28.16
N SER A 9 -40.21 -8.56 -27.47
CA SER A 9 -40.02 -7.92 -26.16
C SER A 9 -39.80 -8.95 -25.04
N LEU A 10 -40.58 -10.03 -25.01
CA LEU A 10 -40.51 -11.05 -23.97
C LEU A 10 -39.26 -11.95 -24.08
N ILE A 11 -38.75 -12.19 -25.29
CA ILE A 11 -37.51 -12.96 -25.52
C ILE A 11 -36.27 -12.17 -25.05
N ASN A 12 -36.27 -10.85 -25.22
CA ASN A 12 -35.18 -9.98 -24.75
C ASN A 12 -35.20 -9.75 -23.24
N LEU A 13 -36.37 -9.76 -22.60
CA LEU A 13 -36.45 -9.67 -21.13
C LEU A 13 -35.92 -10.94 -20.46
N LYS A 14 -36.26 -12.14 -20.94
CA LYS A 14 -35.77 -13.41 -20.36
C LYS A 14 -34.25 -13.58 -20.50
N LYS A 15 -33.65 -13.10 -21.59
CA LYS A 15 -32.17 -13.12 -21.77
C LYS A 15 -31.45 -12.21 -20.77
N ARG A 16 -32.01 -11.04 -20.43
CA ARG A 16 -31.41 -10.11 -19.44
C ARG A 16 -31.42 -10.65 -18.01
N TYR A 17 -32.48 -11.37 -17.61
CA TYR A 17 -32.52 -11.98 -16.28
C TYR A 17 -31.68 -13.26 -16.17
N LEU A 18 -31.57 -14.06 -17.23
CA LEU A 18 -30.68 -15.23 -17.24
C LEU A 18 -29.19 -14.84 -17.19
N PHE A 19 -28.81 -13.73 -17.84
CA PHE A 19 -27.42 -13.24 -17.82
C PHE A 19 -27.03 -12.67 -16.45
N SER A 20 -27.94 -11.96 -15.76
CA SER A 20 -27.69 -11.47 -14.40
C SER A 20 -27.64 -12.60 -13.35
N PHE A 21 -28.35 -13.72 -13.57
CA PHE A 21 -28.32 -14.85 -12.64
C PHE A 21 -27.05 -15.71 -12.79
N ILE A 22 -26.53 -15.86 -14.01
CA ILE A 22 -25.29 -16.62 -14.29
C ILE A 22 -24.03 -15.85 -13.83
N ILE A 23 -24.04 -14.51 -13.90
CA ILE A 23 -22.94 -13.68 -13.34
C ILE A 23 -22.94 -13.70 -11.81
N SER A 24 -24.11 -13.78 -11.16
CA SER A 24 -24.19 -13.85 -9.70
C SER A 24 -23.70 -15.20 -9.12
N LEU A 25 -23.89 -16.31 -9.85
CA LEU A 25 -23.45 -17.64 -9.42
C LEU A 25 -21.95 -17.94 -9.71
N THR A 26 -21.33 -17.22 -10.65
CA THR A 26 -19.90 -17.37 -10.97
C THR A 26 -18.99 -16.43 -10.16
N LEU A 27 -19.47 -15.24 -9.74
CA LEU A 27 -18.74 -14.42 -8.76
C LEU A 27 -18.76 -15.00 -7.34
N GLY A 28 -19.86 -15.65 -6.95
CA GLY A 28 -19.97 -16.29 -5.62
C GLY A 28 -19.01 -17.46 -5.41
N SER A 29 -18.68 -18.20 -6.47
CA SER A 29 -17.77 -19.36 -6.43
C SER A 29 -16.30 -18.98 -6.62
N PHE A 30 -15.99 -17.85 -7.27
CA PHE A 30 -14.62 -17.30 -7.33
C PHE A 30 -14.18 -16.71 -5.99
N LEU A 31 -15.09 -16.04 -5.27
CA LEU A 31 -14.81 -15.55 -3.91
C LEU A 31 -14.59 -16.70 -2.93
N PHE A 32 -15.38 -17.79 -3.02
CA PHE A 32 -15.24 -18.94 -2.12
C PHE A 32 -13.87 -19.66 -2.24
N TRP A 33 -13.30 -19.74 -3.45
CA TRP A 33 -11.97 -20.32 -3.66
C TRP A 33 -10.82 -19.42 -3.15
N PHE A 34 -11.01 -18.10 -3.05
CA PHE A 34 -10.03 -17.20 -2.43
C PHE A 34 -9.97 -17.30 -0.89
N PHE A 35 -11.05 -17.80 -0.26
CA PHE A 35 -11.16 -17.91 1.20
C PHE A 35 -10.73 -19.27 1.77
N ALA A 36 -10.72 -20.34 0.97
CA ALA A 36 -10.28 -21.65 1.43
C ALA A 36 -8.79 -21.86 1.11
N ASN A 37 -7.90 -21.34 1.96
CA ASN A 37 -6.55 -21.90 2.08
C ASN A 37 -6.42 -22.49 3.50
N PRO A 38 -6.88 -23.75 3.71
CA PRO A 38 -6.70 -24.43 4.98
C PRO A 38 -5.27 -25.00 5.01
N GLY A 39 -4.28 -24.22 5.45
CA GLY A 39 -2.91 -24.74 5.41
C GLY A 39 -1.82 -23.95 6.13
N GLU A 40 -2.05 -22.74 6.62
CA GLU A 40 -1.06 -22.09 7.50
C GLU A 40 -1.20 -22.68 8.90
N ALA A 41 -0.26 -23.57 9.23
CA ALA A 41 -0.26 -24.41 10.42
C ALA A 41 -0.68 -23.67 11.70
N THR A 42 -1.82 -24.07 12.26
CA THR A 42 -2.32 -23.71 13.60
C THR A 42 -1.53 -24.38 14.72
N SER A 43 -0.25 -24.71 14.49
CA SER A 43 0.59 -25.35 15.48
C SER A 43 1.02 -24.35 16.55
N SER A 44 1.14 -24.83 17.79
CA SER A 44 1.67 -24.05 18.92
C SER A 44 3.05 -23.44 18.59
N GLU A 45 3.89 -24.18 17.86
CA GLU A 45 5.21 -23.72 17.44
C GLU A 45 5.16 -22.56 16.44
N ALA A 46 4.31 -22.64 15.41
CA ALA A 46 4.14 -21.56 14.44
C ALA A 46 3.60 -20.28 15.08
N PHE A 47 2.63 -20.41 15.99
CA PHE A 47 2.13 -19.29 16.78
C PHE A 47 3.23 -18.68 17.66
N GLN A 48 4.00 -19.51 18.37
CA GLN A 48 5.08 -19.03 19.23
C GLN A 48 6.15 -18.29 18.43
N LYS A 49 6.54 -18.82 17.26
CA LYS A 49 7.48 -18.16 16.36
C LYS A 49 6.95 -16.80 15.89
N TRP A 50 5.72 -16.75 15.40
CA TRP A 50 5.07 -15.50 14.98
C TRP A 50 4.99 -14.48 16.13
N SER A 51 4.61 -14.92 17.33
CA SER A 51 4.48 -14.07 18.51
C SER A 51 5.83 -13.47 18.91
N ASN A 52 6.89 -14.29 18.92
CA ASN A 52 8.25 -13.84 19.23
C ASN A 52 8.78 -12.84 18.18
N GLU A 53 8.60 -13.13 16.89
CA GLU A 53 9.00 -12.22 15.79
C GLU A 53 8.25 -10.89 15.85
N ARG A 54 6.94 -10.94 16.13
CA ARG A 54 6.11 -9.75 16.33
C ARG A 54 6.63 -8.91 17.48
N GLN A 55 6.89 -9.51 18.65
CA GLN A 55 7.38 -8.79 19.81
C GLN A 55 8.73 -8.13 19.54
N LEU A 56 9.66 -8.85 18.89
CA LEU A 56 10.94 -8.30 18.48
C LEU A 56 10.79 -7.10 17.54
N ASN A 57 9.90 -7.21 16.54
CA ASN A 57 9.64 -6.13 15.61
C ASN A 57 9.06 -4.90 16.32
N LEU A 58 8.07 -5.08 17.20
CA LEU A 58 7.51 -3.99 18.01
C LEU A 58 8.58 -3.31 18.88
N THR A 59 9.48 -4.07 19.49
CA THR A 59 10.61 -3.51 20.25
C THR A 59 11.54 -2.68 19.36
N LYS A 60 11.89 -3.18 18.17
CA LYS A 60 12.71 -2.40 17.20
C LYS A 60 12.02 -1.11 16.78
N GLN A 61 10.73 -1.17 16.46
CA GLN A 61 9.93 0.01 16.13
C GLN A 61 9.99 1.03 17.26
N LYS A 62 9.84 0.57 18.52
CA LYS A 62 9.87 1.48 19.66
C LYS A 62 11.20 2.20 19.85
N LEU A 63 12.32 1.52 19.58
CA LEU A 63 13.65 2.12 19.63
C LEU A 63 13.82 3.19 18.54
N MET A 64 13.38 2.89 17.32
CA MET A 64 13.42 3.85 16.22
C MET A 64 12.51 5.06 16.46
N GLU A 65 11.33 4.87 17.04
CA GLU A 65 10.46 5.96 17.48
C GLU A 65 11.18 6.92 18.44
N VAL A 66 11.87 6.37 19.45
CA VAL A 66 12.63 7.16 20.42
C VAL A 66 13.71 7.99 19.71
N GLU A 67 14.39 7.38 18.74
CA GLU A 67 15.44 8.04 17.96
C GLU A 67 14.87 9.18 17.11
N ILE A 68 13.87 8.94 16.26
CA ILE A 68 13.35 9.95 15.33
C ILE A 68 12.68 11.14 16.02
N PHE A 69 12.14 10.92 17.23
CA PHE A 69 11.51 11.96 18.05
C PHE A 69 12.45 12.56 19.09
N SER A 70 13.72 12.15 19.12
CA SER A 70 14.72 12.79 19.96
C SER A 70 14.99 14.23 19.49
N PRO A 71 15.34 15.16 20.41
CA PRO A 71 15.78 16.51 20.04
C PRO A 71 17.04 16.52 19.15
N GLN A 72 17.83 15.46 19.23
CA GLN A 72 19.08 15.28 18.47
C GLN A 72 18.84 14.79 17.04
N PHE A 73 17.65 14.24 16.75
CA PHE A 73 17.32 13.80 15.40
C PHE A 73 17.22 14.99 14.45
N LYS A 74 18.14 15.00 13.48
CA LYS A 74 18.22 15.99 12.41
C LYS A 74 18.18 15.26 11.06
N PHE A 75 17.68 15.97 10.07
CA PHE A 75 17.70 15.55 8.67
C PHE A 75 17.71 16.82 7.82
N GLU A 76 18.20 16.70 6.60
CA GLU A 76 18.45 17.83 5.70
C GLU A 76 17.24 18.11 4.80
N SER A 77 16.63 17.05 4.27
CA SER A 77 15.49 17.14 3.36
C SER A 77 14.57 15.92 3.45
N LEU A 78 13.47 15.93 2.70
CA LEU A 78 12.53 14.82 2.62
C LEU A 78 12.50 14.24 1.22
N GLU A 79 12.26 12.94 1.13
CA GLU A 79 11.96 12.25 -0.12
C GLU A 79 10.72 11.38 0.05
N VAL A 80 9.81 11.45 -0.91
CA VAL A 80 8.76 10.43 -1.06
C VAL A 80 9.34 9.31 -1.91
N VAL A 81 9.29 8.09 -1.41
CA VAL A 81 9.75 6.91 -2.11
C VAL A 81 8.54 6.09 -2.54
N TYR A 82 8.39 5.92 -3.85
CA TYR A 82 7.41 5.02 -4.43
C TYR A 82 7.99 3.64 -4.66
N VAL A 83 7.29 2.63 -4.18
CA VAL A 83 7.56 1.23 -4.44
C VAL A 83 6.48 0.68 -5.36
N GLY A 84 6.88 0.15 -6.52
CA GLY A 84 6.00 -0.44 -7.54
C GLY A 84 5.09 -1.54 -6.98
N PRO A 85 4.04 -1.98 -7.70
CA PRO A 85 3.12 -3.01 -7.21
C PRO A 85 3.82 -4.35 -6.90
N GLY A 86 3.30 -5.09 -5.91
CA GLY A 86 3.79 -6.41 -5.52
C GLY A 86 2.88 -7.55 -6.00
N LYS A 87 3.32 -8.80 -5.83
CA LYS A 87 2.54 -10.00 -6.19
C LYS A 87 1.27 -10.23 -5.34
N PRO A 88 1.32 -10.16 -3.99
CA PRO A 88 0.13 -10.43 -3.20
C PRO A 88 -0.91 -9.31 -3.35
N TYR A 89 -2.20 -9.66 -3.25
CA TYR A 89 -3.30 -8.74 -3.53
C TYR A 89 -3.27 -7.46 -2.70
N PHE A 90 -2.81 -7.54 -1.45
CA PHE A 90 -2.66 -6.39 -0.57
C PHE A 90 -1.51 -5.44 -0.93
N SER A 91 -0.71 -5.76 -1.95
CA SER A 91 0.42 -4.96 -2.45
C SER A 91 0.24 -4.48 -3.89
N TRP A 92 -0.92 -4.71 -4.52
CA TRP A 92 -1.17 -4.35 -5.92
C TRP A 92 -1.14 -2.84 -6.21
N TRP A 93 -1.27 -1.99 -5.19
CA TRP A 93 -1.26 -0.54 -5.35
C TRP A 93 0.12 0.10 -5.12
N GLY A 94 1.14 -0.72 -4.86
CA GLY A 94 2.47 -0.23 -4.49
C GLY A 94 2.60 0.11 -3.00
N HIS A 95 3.62 0.86 -2.65
CA HIS A 95 3.84 1.38 -1.31
C HIS A 95 4.45 2.78 -1.38
N LEU A 96 4.11 3.65 -0.44
CA LEU A 96 4.79 4.92 -0.25
C LEU A 96 5.57 4.90 1.07
N LEU A 97 6.80 5.38 1.00
CA LEU A 97 7.63 5.67 2.16
C LEU A 97 7.97 7.16 2.15
N LEU A 98 8.20 7.70 3.34
CA LEU A 98 8.78 9.02 3.53
C LEU A 98 10.15 8.86 4.16
N ARG A 99 11.18 9.23 3.42
CA ARG A 99 12.58 9.19 3.86
C ARG A 99 12.99 10.55 4.43
N PHE A 100 13.68 10.51 5.57
CA PHE A 100 14.35 11.64 6.19
C PHE A 100 15.80 11.67 5.71
N VAL A 101 16.08 12.45 4.66
CA VAL A 101 17.40 12.45 3.99
C VAL A 101 18.46 13.08 4.89
N GLY A 102 19.63 12.45 4.99
CA GLY A 102 20.73 12.92 5.84
C GLY A 102 20.49 12.68 7.33
N SER A 103 19.60 11.73 7.67
CA SER A 103 19.37 11.31 9.05
C SER A 103 20.30 10.18 9.50
N GLY A 104 20.84 9.41 8.54
CA GLY A 104 21.81 8.36 8.79
C GLY A 104 23.26 8.81 8.58
N THR A 105 24.21 7.96 8.98
CA THR A 105 25.64 8.17 8.70
C THR A 105 25.97 8.03 7.21
N GLN A 106 25.12 7.32 6.47
CA GLN A 106 25.21 7.07 5.04
C GLN A 106 23.80 7.13 4.43
N PRO A 107 23.64 7.46 3.13
CA PRO A 107 22.33 7.59 2.49
C PRO A 107 21.40 6.36 2.66
N GLU A 108 21.95 5.15 2.64
CA GLU A 108 21.25 3.88 2.83
C GLU A 108 20.82 3.65 4.29
N LYS A 109 21.48 4.32 5.24
CA LYS A 109 21.13 4.26 6.67
C LYS A 109 20.14 5.34 7.08
N ASP A 110 19.70 6.19 6.14
CA ASP A 110 18.64 7.16 6.41
C ASP A 110 17.38 6.47 6.90
N PHE A 111 16.73 7.07 7.88
CA PHE A 111 15.43 6.63 8.36
C PHE A 111 14.36 6.90 7.32
N ALA A 112 13.43 5.96 7.22
CA ALA A 112 12.21 6.11 6.45
C ALA A 112 11.02 5.56 7.24
N VAL A 113 9.84 6.11 6.94
CA VAL A 113 8.57 5.65 7.51
C VAL A 113 7.62 5.23 6.41
N GLY A 114 6.98 4.09 6.58
CA GLY A 114 5.85 3.61 5.78
C GLY A 114 4.69 3.21 6.68
N PHE A 115 3.47 3.17 6.13
CA PHE A 115 2.29 2.76 6.89
C PHE A 115 1.84 1.37 6.50
N VAL A 116 1.70 0.49 7.49
CA VAL A 116 1.29 -0.91 7.29
C VAL A 116 0.09 -1.25 8.17
N ALA A 117 -0.60 -2.33 7.82
CA ALA A 117 -1.57 -2.94 8.71
C ALA A 117 -0.82 -3.62 9.87
N ASP A 118 -1.27 -3.35 11.10
CA ASP A 118 -0.81 -4.08 12.26
C ASP A 118 -1.48 -5.46 12.33
N PHE A 119 -0.85 -6.47 11.74
CA PHE A 119 -1.35 -7.84 11.79
C PHE A 119 -1.18 -8.42 13.20
N ASN A 120 -2.20 -8.20 14.03
CA ASN A 120 -2.29 -8.66 15.41
C ASN A 120 -3.07 -9.97 15.61
N ASP A 121 -3.47 -10.62 14.51
CA ASP A 121 -4.15 -11.92 14.54
C ASP A 121 -3.24 -13.02 14.00
N PHE A 122 -3.36 -14.23 14.55
CA PHE A 122 -2.75 -15.44 14.02
C PHE A 122 -3.79 -16.57 13.95
N PRO A 123 -4.08 -17.14 12.77
CA PRO A 123 -3.60 -16.73 11.44
C PRO A 123 -4.17 -15.36 11.01
N LEU A 124 -3.60 -14.79 9.94
CA LEU A 124 -4.04 -13.52 9.38
C LEU A 124 -5.53 -13.57 8.96
N ASN A 125 -6.34 -12.64 9.47
CA ASN A 125 -7.73 -12.50 9.07
C ASN A 125 -7.84 -11.66 7.78
N LYS A 126 -7.95 -12.34 6.63
CA LYS A 126 -8.08 -11.70 5.31
C LYS A 126 -9.29 -10.77 5.21
N TYR A 127 -10.42 -11.13 5.82
CA TYR A 127 -11.64 -10.32 5.81
C TYR A 127 -11.44 -8.99 6.56
N LYS A 128 -10.77 -9.04 7.72
CA LYS A 128 -10.36 -7.86 8.47
C LYS A 128 -9.46 -6.94 7.64
N GLY A 129 -8.53 -7.50 6.85
CA GLY A 129 -7.68 -6.72 5.94
C GLY A 129 -8.42 -6.04 4.79
N LEU A 130 -9.44 -6.68 4.23
CA LEU A 130 -10.27 -6.10 3.17
C LEU A 130 -11.23 -5.02 3.69
N MET A 131 -11.87 -5.28 4.83
CA MET A 131 -12.94 -4.44 5.37
C MET A 131 -12.45 -3.29 6.27
N GLY A 132 -11.15 -3.20 6.54
CA GLY A 132 -10.61 -2.11 7.34
C GLY A 132 -10.66 -2.36 8.84
N GLY A 133 -10.31 -3.56 9.30
CA GLY A 133 -10.33 -3.91 10.72
C GLY A 133 -8.96 -3.93 11.39
N TYR A 134 -7.86 -3.70 10.66
CA TYR A 134 -6.53 -3.61 11.26
C TYR A 134 -6.23 -2.18 11.70
N THR A 135 -5.51 -2.04 12.80
CA THR A 135 -4.94 -0.76 13.21
C THR A 135 -3.80 -0.37 12.25
N VAL A 136 -3.63 0.92 12.03
CA VAL A 136 -2.50 1.44 11.27
C VAL A 136 -1.25 1.40 12.15
N MET A 137 -0.14 0.95 11.59
CA MET A 137 1.17 1.03 12.21
C MET A 137 2.11 1.82 11.31
N ALA A 138 2.79 2.83 11.87
CA ALA A 138 3.95 3.42 11.25
C ALA A 138 5.12 2.45 11.40
N LYS A 139 5.53 1.82 10.30
CA LYS A 139 6.79 1.07 10.24
C LYS A 139 7.89 2.08 9.98
N LEU A 140 8.81 2.20 10.93
CA LEU A 140 10.09 2.88 10.82
C LEU A 140 11.16 1.86 10.50
N ASP A 141 12.03 2.19 9.56
CA ASP A 141 13.23 1.41 9.28
C ASP A 141 14.27 2.26 8.55
N THR A 142 15.45 1.68 8.31
CA THR A 142 16.44 2.26 7.40
C THR A 142 16.04 2.05 5.94
N LEU A 143 16.50 2.94 5.07
CA LEU A 143 16.27 2.83 3.64
C LEU A 143 16.84 1.52 3.06
N GLU A 144 17.99 1.07 3.55
CA GLU A 144 18.61 -0.21 3.18
C GLU A 144 17.68 -1.38 3.44
N ASN A 145 17.04 -1.43 4.61
CA ASN A 145 16.13 -2.51 4.96
C ASN A 145 14.89 -2.49 4.06
N TYR A 146 14.33 -1.31 3.77
CA TYR A 146 13.26 -1.19 2.79
C TYR A 146 13.67 -1.60 1.38
N TYR A 147 14.87 -1.23 0.95
CA TYR A 147 15.40 -1.61 -0.36
C TYR A 147 15.59 -3.12 -0.46
N ARG A 148 16.15 -3.76 0.57
CA ARG A 148 16.28 -5.22 0.64
C ARG A 148 14.90 -5.88 0.59
N ASP A 149 13.95 -5.40 1.39
CA ASP A 149 12.61 -5.98 1.48
C ASP A 149 11.83 -5.88 0.15
N TYR A 150 11.87 -4.73 -0.52
CA TYR A 150 11.05 -4.48 -1.71
C TYR A 150 11.76 -4.74 -3.03
N VAL A 151 13.03 -4.37 -3.15
CA VAL A 151 13.77 -4.51 -4.41
C VAL A 151 14.42 -5.88 -4.49
N VAL A 152 15.24 -6.24 -3.50
CA VAL A 152 15.98 -7.51 -3.54
C VAL A 152 15.04 -8.70 -3.39
N ASN A 153 14.17 -8.68 -2.38
CA ASN A 153 13.33 -9.84 -2.05
C ASN A 153 12.04 -9.92 -2.89
N GLN A 154 11.51 -8.79 -3.37
CA GLN A 154 10.23 -8.76 -4.10
C GLN A 154 10.38 -8.34 -5.57
N ASN A 155 11.57 -7.93 -6.02
CA ASN A 155 11.82 -7.46 -7.38
C ASN A 155 10.86 -6.34 -7.81
N ARG A 156 10.68 -5.33 -6.95
CA ARG A 156 9.78 -4.19 -7.18
C ARG A 156 10.57 -2.95 -7.57
N GLU A 157 9.93 -2.10 -8.37
CA GLU A 157 10.43 -0.76 -8.69
C GLU A 157 10.56 0.09 -7.41
N PHE A 158 11.56 0.96 -7.35
CA PHE A 158 11.85 1.80 -6.20
C PHE A 158 12.33 3.19 -6.65
N VAL A 159 11.40 4.13 -6.74
CA VAL A 159 11.62 5.47 -7.28
C VAL A 159 11.57 6.50 -6.15
N ARG A 160 12.45 7.51 -6.20
CA ARG A 160 12.57 8.54 -5.16
C ARG A 160 12.23 9.90 -5.74
N TYR A 161 11.44 10.67 -5.02
CA TYR A 161 11.00 11.99 -5.40
C TYR A 161 11.38 12.98 -4.29
N PRO A 162 12.30 13.93 -4.55
CA PRO A 162 12.61 15.00 -3.61
C PRO A 162 11.36 15.79 -3.24
N LEU A 163 11.16 16.01 -1.95
CA LEU A 163 10.03 16.75 -1.41
C LEU A 163 10.52 18.07 -0.81
N ALA A 164 10.34 19.15 -1.56
CA ALA A 164 10.65 20.49 -1.08
C ALA A 164 9.81 20.81 0.16
N SER A 165 10.47 21.26 1.24
CA SER A 165 9.82 21.52 2.52
C SER A 165 10.38 22.76 3.21
N THR A 166 9.51 23.50 3.88
CA THR A 166 9.89 24.53 4.85
C THR A 166 10.19 23.91 6.21
N GLN A 167 10.84 24.65 7.10
CA GLN A 167 11.06 24.17 8.47
C GLN A 167 9.73 23.90 9.20
N LEU A 168 8.75 24.80 9.04
CA LEU A 168 7.41 24.63 9.63
C LEU A 168 6.74 23.32 9.18
N GLN A 169 6.80 22.98 7.89
CA GLN A 169 6.24 21.74 7.36
C GLN A 169 6.92 20.50 7.96
N ARG A 170 8.26 20.54 8.11
CA ARG A 170 9.02 19.45 8.75
C ARG A 170 8.66 19.30 10.24
N ASP A 171 8.45 20.39 10.95
CA ASP A 171 8.08 20.37 12.36
C ASP A 171 6.66 19.81 12.54
N LEU A 172 5.70 20.28 11.74
CA LEU A 172 4.33 19.77 11.73
C LEU A 172 4.29 18.27 11.35
N LEU A 173 5.10 17.85 10.38
CA LEU A 173 5.24 16.44 10.01
C LEU A 173 5.68 15.58 11.19
N LYS A 174 6.71 15.99 11.92
CA LYS A 174 7.18 15.26 13.09
C LYS A 174 6.11 15.22 14.18
N GLU A 175 5.40 16.32 14.40
CA GLU A 175 4.32 16.41 15.38
C GLU A 175 3.14 15.49 15.04
N ASN A 176 2.65 15.56 13.81
CA ASN A 176 1.53 14.74 13.33
C ASN A 176 1.88 13.26 13.31
N LEU A 177 3.08 12.89 12.83
CA LEU A 177 3.55 11.50 12.87
C LEU A 177 3.65 10.98 14.31
N LYS A 178 4.19 11.78 15.24
CA LYS A 178 4.24 11.43 16.67
C LYS A 178 2.84 11.25 17.24
N ALA A 179 1.90 12.10 16.85
CA ALA A 179 0.51 12.01 17.28
C ALA A 179 -0.17 10.73 16.77
N TRP A 180 0.03 10.36 15.51
CA TRP A 180 -0.51 9.11 14.93
C TRP A 180 0.08 7.86 15.58
N ILE A 181 1.38 7.87 15.90
CA ILE A 181 2.03 6.75 16.59
C ILE A 181 1.53 6.61 18.03
N LYS A 182 1.34 7.73 18.73
CA LYS A 182 0.83 7.74 20.12
C LYS A 182 -0.63 7.30 20.20
N ASP A 183 -1.43 7.65 19.19
CA ASP A 183 -2.84 7.35 19.11
C ASP A 183 -3.18 6.71 17.75
N PRO A 184 -3.18 5.36 17.66
CA PRO A 184 -3.41 4.64 16.42
C PRO A 184 -4.84 4.77 15.88
N THR A 185 -5.74 5.44 16.61
CA THR A 185 -7.10 5.73 16.12
C THR A 185 -7.14 6.95 15.20
N LYS A 186 -6.18 7.88 15.33
CA LYS A 186 -6.08 9.10 14.50
C LYS A 186 -6.01 8.84 12.99
N PRO A 187 -5.13 7.95 12.49
CA PRO A 187 -5.10 7.61 11.07
C PRO A 187 -6.32 6.78 10.61
N GLY A 188 -7.23 6.43 11.52
CA GLY A 188 -8.33 5.50 11.27
C GLY A 188 -7.85 4.05 11.13
N SER A 189 -8.72 3.20 10.57
CA SER A 189 -8.42 1.77 10.39
C SER A 189 -7.79 1.50 9.03
N TYR A 190 -6.78 0.65 9.00
CA TYR A 190 -6.09 0.24 7.78
C TYR A 190 -6.98 -0.68 6.95
N SER A 191 -7.19 -0.34 5.68
CA SER A 191 -7.81 -1.23 4.67
C SER A 191 -6.99 -1.25 3.40
N PHE A 192 -6.94 -2.40 2.72
CA PHE A 192 -6.16 -2.50 1.47
C PHE A 192 -6.68 -1.58 0.35
N ALA A 193 -7.98 -1.33 0.32
CA ALA A 193 -8.63 -0.59 -0.78
C ALA A 193 -8.80 0.91 -0.56
N LYS A 194 -9.05 1.37 0.68
CA LYS A 194 -9.49 2.76 0.95
C LYS A 194 -8.52 3.56 1.80
N ASN A 195 -8.00 2.96 2.87
CA ASN A 195 -7.10 3.61 3.84
C ASN A 195 -5.81 2.81 3.93
N ASN A 196 -5.11 2.72 2.80
CA ASN A 196 -3.86 1.97 2.68
C ASN A 196 -2.65 2.90 2.83
N CYS A 197 -1.45 2.33 2.73
CA CYS A 197 -0.19 3.06 2.84
C CYS A 197 -0.10 4.36 2.03
N VAL A 198 -0.63 4.37 0.80
CA VAL A 198 -0.58 5.52 -0.11
C VAL A 198 -1.49 6.63 0.41
N GLY A 199 -2.74 6.29 0.74
CA GLY A 199 -3.71 7.25 1.28
C GLY A 199 -3.26 7.81 2.63
N LEU A 200 -2.75 6.96 3.51
CA LEU A 200 -2.23 7.37 4.82
C LEU A 200 -1.05 8.33 4.70
N MET A 201 -0.13 8.08 3.77
CA MET A 201 0.99 8.99 3.51
C MET A 201 0.48 10.35 2.99
N GLY A 202 -0.49 10.33 2.07
CA GLY A 202 -1.11 11.56 1.57
C GLY A 202 -1.74 12.39 2.69
N ASN A 203 -2.55 11.76 3.54
CA ASN A 203 -3.19 12.41 4.68
C ASN A 203 -2.17 13.01 5.67
N LEU A 204 -1.11 12.27 6.01
CA LEU A 204 -0.07 12.77 6.91
C LEU A 204 0.59 14.04 6.36
N LEU A 205 0.94 14.02 5.08
CA LEU A 205 1.59 15.15 4.43
C LEU A 205 0.62 16.35 4.28
N GLU A 206 -0.66 16.10 4.03
CA GLU A 206 -1.71 17.14 3.99
C GLU A 206 -1.89 17.82 5.35
N GLU A 207 -2.05 17.04 6.42
CA GLU A 207 -2.10 17.52 7.81
C GLU A 207 -0.85 18.34 8.18
N SER A 208 0.27 18.03 7.53
CA SER A 208 1.56 18.70 7.73
C SER A 208 1.77 19.90 6.77
N GLN A 209 0.71 20.35 6.11
CA GLN A 209 0.67 21.53 5.24
C GLN A 209 1.59 21.46 4.03
N PHE A 210 1.93 20.26 3.55
CA PHE A 210 2.65 20.12 2.29
C PHE A 210 1.72 20.43 1.13
N ARG A 211 1.75 21.67 0.62
CA ARG A 211 1.04 22.03 -0.61
C ARG A 211 1.90 21.67 -1.80
N ILE A 212 1.65 20.51 -2.42
CA ILE A 212 2.31 20.14 -3.67
C ILE A 212 1.75 21.03 -4.77
N LYS A 213 2.47 22.10 -5.13
CA LYS A 213 2.04 23.02 -6.21
C LYS A 213 1.88 22.22 -7.52
N GLY A 214 0.68 22.28 -8.11
CA GLY A 214 0.40 21.70 -9.44
C GLY A 214 -0.58 20.53 -9.48
N HIS A 215 -1.07 20.03 -8.35
CA HIS A 215 -2.16 19.05 -8.32
C HIS A 215 -3.11 19.33 -7.17
N ASP A 216 -4.40 19.53 -7.45
CA ASP A 216 -5.51 19.46 -6.49
C ASP A 216 -5.73 18.02 -5.95
N SER A 217 -4.67 17.21 -5.87
CA SER A 217 -4.72 15.88 -5.27
C SER A 217 -3.32 15.50 -4.79
N PHE A 218 -3.28 15.06 -3.54
CA PHE A 218 -2.10 14.72 -2.76
C PHE A 218 -1.43 13.41 -3.23
N PHE A 219 -1.29 13.19 -4.55
CA PHE A 219 -1.16 11.89 -5.22
C PHE A 219 -2.47 11.07 -5.18
N PRO A 220 -2.83 10.23 -6.18
CA PRO A 220 -2.44 10.16 -7.57
C PRO A 220 -3.72 10.11 -8.43
N ASN A 221 -4.48 11.20 -8.55
CA ASN A 221 -5.58 11.15 -9.53
C ASN A 221 -5.02 10.96 -10.95
N ASP A 222 -3.82 11.46 -11.25
CA ASP A 222 -3.15 11.22 -12.54
C ASP A 222 -2.29 9.95 -12.59
N PHE A 223 -1.78 9.48 -11.45
CA PHE A 223 -1.02 8.22 -11.38
C PHE A 223 -1.93 6.98 -11.28
N ILE A 224 -3.16 7.12 -10.76
CA ILE A 224 -4.26 6.12 -10.87
C ILE A 224 -5.04 6.27 -12.20
N LYS A 225 -5.21 7.49 -12.76
CA LYS A 225 -5.77 7.66 -14.12
C LYS A 225 -4.89 7.03 -15.20
N ASN A 226 -3.56 7.07 -15.10
CA ASN A 226 -2.69 6.37 -16.04
C ASN A 226 -2.74 4.84 -15.91
N LEU A 227 -2.93 4.30 -14.70
CA LEU A 227 -3.14 2.85 -14.51
C LEU A 227 -4.48 2.35 -15.07
N SER A 228 -5.49 3.23 -15.15
CA SER A 228 -6.81 2.91 -15.70
C SER A 228 -6.96 3.20 -17.20
N SER A 229 -6.15 4.10 -17.77
CA SER A 229 -6.05 4.31 -19.23
C SER A 229 -5.16 3.27 -19.96
N MET A 230 -4.32 2.54 -19.22
CA MET A 230 -3.39 1.52 -19.75
C MET A 230 -3.92 0.08 -19.68
N GLY A 231 -5.21 -0.13 -19.35
CA GLY A 231 -5.89 -1.42 -19.49
C GLY A 231 -5.07 -2.65 -19.08
N VAL A 232 -4.65 -2.76 -17.82
CA VAL A 232 -4.04 -3.95 -17.18
C VAL A 232 -3.42 -4.95 -18.20
N LEU A 233 -2.28 -4.58 -18.76
CA LEU A 233 -1.25 -5.53 -19.21
C LEU A 233 0.09 -5.04 -18.68
N TYR A 234 0.38 -5.40 -17.43
CA TYR A 234 1.76 -5.45 -16.97
C TYR A 234 2.33 -6.78 -17.48
N GLN A 235 2.79 -6.83 -18.74
CA GLN A 235 3.57 -7.97 -19.23
C GLN A 235 4.94 -7.91 -18.56
N SER A 236 5.16 -8.86 -17.65
CA SER A 236 6.46 -9.12 -17.05
C SER A 236 7.50 -9.46 -18.10
N GLY A 237 8.64 -8.78 -18.03
CA GLY A 237 9.98 -9.25 -18.42
C GLY A 237 10.19 -9.84 -19.81
N LYS A 238 10.94 -9.12 -20.66
CA LYS A 238 12.06 -9.67 -21.43
C LYS A 238 12.85 -8.54 -22.08
N SER A 239 14.14 -8.46 -21.72
CA SER A 239 15.16 -7.86 -22.56
C SER A 239 15.26 -8.67 -23.85
N ILE A 240 15.00 -8.04 -24.99
CA ILE A 240 15.45 -8.54 -26.29
C ILE A 240 15.97 -7.32 -27.03
N GLY A 241 17.29 -7.25 -27.17
CA GLY A 241 17.91 -6.44 -28.21
C GLY A 241 17.64 -7.06 -29.58
N LEU A 242 17.38 -6.23 -30.57
CA LEU A 242 17.67 -6.49 -31.99
C LEU A 242 17.91 -5.12 -32.63
N VAL A 243 19.18 -4.80 -32.90
CA VAL A 243 19.82 -4.97 -34.22
C VAL A 243 19.20 -4.01 -35.23
N GLY A 244 19.99 -3.00 -35.58
CA GLY A 244 19.74 -2.21 -36.77
C GLY A 244 19.78 -3.08 -38.02
N ALA A 245 18.84 -2.83 -38.93
CA ALA A 245 18.96 -3.17 -40.33
C ALA A 245 18.03 -2.25 -41.14
N LEU A 246 18.65 -1.25 -41.77
CA LEU A 246 18.46 -0.80 -43.16
C LEU A 246 17.03 -0.83 -43.74
N ARG A 247 16.49 0.35 -44.05
CA ARG A 247 16.57 0.98 -45.38
C ARG A 247 16.16 2.45 -45.31
#